data_AF-A0A965VSI9-F1
#
_entry.id   AF-A0A965VSI9-F1
#
_cell.length_a   1.000
_cell.length_b   1.000
_cell.length_c   1.000
_cell.angle_alpha   90.00
_cell.angle_beta   90.00
_cell.angle_gamma   90.00
#
_symmetry.space_group_name_H-M   'P 1'
#
loop_
_entity.id
_entity.type
_entity.pdbx_description
1 polymer ?
#
loop_
_entity_poly.entity_id
_entity_poly.type
_entity_poly.pdbx_seq_one_letter_code
_entity_poly.pdbx_strand_id
1 'polypeptide(L)'
;RHDPFVILRDFYRGRINCNAMQSSMMWWTGDMSRLTAEFEAEPRFYLGGDQEWLEQHYTGEFAFWQDVAPRAIGSFKASPRTQNERVIIFHGQPRPWQQTEVDYHAAA
;
A
#
# COMPACT_ATOMS: atom_id res chain seq x y z
N ARG A 1 11.65 -11.95 18.18
CA ARG A 1 11.96 -10.88 17.21
C ARG A 1 10.63 -10.50 16.60
N HIS A 2 10.19 -9.25 16.75
CA HIS A 2 9.02 -8.77 16.02
C HIS A 2 9.40 -8.74 14.55
N ASP A 3 8.74 -9.54 13.73
CA ASP A 3 8.97 -9.56 12.29
C ASP A 3 8.43 -8.25 11.70
N PRO A 4 9.25 -7.44 11.02
CA PRO A 4 8.81 -6.14 10.52
C PRO A 4 7.74 -6.32 9.45
N PHE A 5 6.52 -5.83 9.72
CA PHE A 5 5.52 -5.60 8.69
C PHE A 5 5.67 -4.16 8.18
N VAL A 6 5.82 -4.00 6.88
CA VAL A 6 5.92 -2.70 6.22
C VAL A 6 4.79 -2.55 5.23
N ILE A 7 4.00 -1.49 5.38
CA ILE A 7 2.85 -1.18 4.54
C ILE A 7 2.94 0.26 4.03
N LEU A 8 2.21 0.61 2.99
CA LEU A 8 2.14 2.01 2.58
C LEU A 8 1.22 2.81 3.49
N ARG A 9 1.61 4.05 3.75
CA ARG A 9 0.70 5.08 4.25
C ARG A 9 -0.20 5.50 3.11
N ASP A 10 -1.50 5.61 3.36
CA ASP A 10 -2.47 6.04 2.36
C ASP A 10 -2.14 7.44 1.84
N PHE A 11 -2.01 7.61 0.53
CA PHE A 11 -1.60 8.89 -0.06
C PHE A 11 -2.65 10.01 0.07
N TYR A 12 -3.91 9.66 0.28
CA TYR A 12 -5.02 10.59 0.47
C TYR A 12 -5.33 10.79 1.96
N ARG A 13 -5.58 9.69 2.67
CA ARG A 13 -5.98 9.69 4.09
C ARG A 13 -4.80 9.95 5.02
N GLY A 14 -3.58 9.57 4.62
CA GLY A 14 -2.35 9.66 5.41
C GLY A 14 -1.97 11.07 5.87
N ARG A 15 -2.45 12.10 5.17
CA ARG A 15 -2.25 13.52 5.54
C ARG A 15 -3.07 13.93 6.76
N ILE A 16 -4.22 13.29 6.97
CA ILE A 16 -5.16 13.58 8.06
C ILE A 16 -5.00 12.55 9.18
N ASN A 17 -5.00 11.27 8.81
CA ASN A 17 -4.72 10.17 9.71
C ASN A 17 -3.36 9.57 9.33
N CYS A 18 -2.31 9.89 10.09
CA CYS A 18 -0.99 9.35 9.82
C CYS A 18 -0.99 7.81 9.84
N ASN A 19 -1.86 7.15 10.60
CA ASN A 19 -1.89 5.69 10.66
C ASN A 19 -2.76 5.04 9.57
N ALA A 20 -3.31 5.80 8.62
CA ALA A 20 -4.09 5.23 7.52
C ALA A 20 -3.21 4.36 6.61
N MET A 21 -3.59 3.09 6.48
CA MET A 21 -2.87 2.09 5.71
C MET A 21 -3.34 2.06 4.25
N GLN A 22 -2.45 1.59 3.38
CA GLN A 22 -2.76 1.27 2.00
C GLN A 22 -2.13 -0.06 1.60
N SER A 23 -2.97 -1.03 1.23
CA SER A 23 -2.58 -2.42 1.00
C SER A 23 -1.90 -2.68 -0.35
N SER A 24 -1.76 -1.66 -1.21
CA SER A 24 -1.23 -1.84 -2.57
C SER A 24 0.25 -2.27 -2.63
N MET A 25 1.00 -2.10 -1.56
CA MET A 25 2.37 -2.59 -1.44
C MET A 25 2.69 -2.87 0.02
N MET A 26 3.11 -4.10 0.27
CA MET A 26 3.36 -4.64 1.60
C MET A 26 4.62 -5.51 1.57
N TRP A 27 5.30 -5.61 2.70
CA TRP A 27 6.44 -6.50 2.90
C TRP A 27 6.47 -7.01 4.33
N TRP A 28 6.86 -8.27 4.51
CA TRP A 28 6.98 -8.92 5.81
C TRP A 28 8.00 -10.05 5.77
N THR A 29 8.54 -10.41 6.92
CA THR A 29 9.44 -11.58 7.09
C THR A 29 8.84 -12.69 7.94
N GLY A 30 7.74 -12.40 8.64
CA GLY A 30 7.10 -13.29 9.60
C GLY A 30 5.97 -14.12 9.01
N ASP A 31 5.40 -14.98 9.84
CA ASP A 31 4.18 -15.70 9.49
C ASP A 31 2.95 -14.79 9.59
N MET A 32 2.22 -14.67 8.48
CA MET A 32 0.97 -13.91 8.38
C MET A 32 -0.26 -14.82 8.19
N SER A 33 -0.09 -16.15 8.32
CA SER A 33 -1.13 -17.16 8.13
C SER A 33 -2.37 -16.93 9.00
N ARG A 34 -2.19 -16.30 10.16
CA ARG A 34 -3.29 -15.90 11.04
C ARG A 34 -4.30 -14.98 10.34
N LEU A 35 -3.85 -13.97 9.59
CA LEU A 35 -4.75 -13.02 8.93
C LEU A 35 -5.60 -13.71 7.85
N THR A 36 -5.00 -14.64 7.12
CA THR A 36 -5.71 -15.44 6.12
C THR A 36 -6.68 -16.43 6.78
N ALA A 37 -6.27 -17.08 7.87
CA ALA A 37 -7.14 -18.01 8.61
C ALA A 37 -8.33 -17.28 9.25
N GLU A 38 -8.14 -16.08 9.79
CA GLU A 38 -9.21 -15.23 10.32
C GLU A 38 -10.19 -14.82 9.20
N PHE A 39 -9.68 -14.47 8.02
CA PHE A 39 -10.54 -14.14 6.87
C PHE A 39 -11.34 -15.35 6.37
N GLU A 40 -10.71 -16.53 6.31
CA GLU A 40 -11.36 -17.77 5.86
C GLU A 40 -12.42 -18.28 6.85
N ALA A 41 -12.24 -18.04 8.14
CA ALA A 41 -13.20 -18.43 9.17
C ALA A 41 -14.51 -17.64 9.08
N GLU A 42 -14.43 -16.36 8.70
CA GLU A 42 -15.60 -15.49 8.50
C GLU A 42 -15.41 -14.60 7.27
N PRO A 43 -15.58 -15.15 6.05
CA PRO A 43 -15.36 -14.40 4.83
C PRO A 43 -16.44 -13.34 4.68
N ARG A 44 -16.07 -12.09 4.94
CA ARG A 44 -16.97 -10.94 4.85
C ARG A 44 -16.56 -10.02 3.72
N PHE A 45 -17.56 -9.42 3.08
CA PHE A 45 -17.33 -8.33 2.14
C PHE A 45 -17.03 -7.02 2.87
N TYR A 46 -15.87 -6.44 2.57
CA TYR A 46 -15.44 -5.13 3.05
C TYR A 46 -15.57 -4.13 1.91
N LEU A 47 -16.22 -2.99 2.18
CA LEU A 47 -16.42 -1.96 1.15
C LEU A 47 -15.08 -1.34 0.73
N GLY A 48 -14.17 -1.18 1.69
CA GLY A 48 -12.77 -0.79 1.46
C GLY A 48 -11.84 -1.96 1.13
N GLY A 49 -12.39 -3.15 0.89
CA GLY A 49 -11.63 -4.34 0.48
C GLY A 49 -10.63 -4.83 1.51
N ASP A 50 -9.51 -5.35 1.01
CA ASP A 50 -8.37 -5.85 1.78
C ASP A 50 -7.72 -4.78 2.67
N GLN A 51 -7.72 -3.52 2.21
CA GLN A 51 -7.22 -2.40 3.00
C GLN A 51 -8.03 -2.19 4.29
N GLU A 52 -9.36 -2.19 4.18
CA GLU A 52 -10.25 -2.08 5.35
C GLU A 52 -10.10 -3.29 6.27
N TRP A 53 -9.99 -4.50 5.71
CA TRP A 53 -9.71 -5.72 6.47
C TRP A 53 -8.42 -5.60 7.30
N LEU A 54 -7.31 -5.20 6.66
CA LEU A 54 -6.03 -5.07 7.34
C LEU A 54 -6.07 -4.01 8.44
N GLU A 55 -6.72 -2.86 8.22
CA GLU A 55 -6.87 -1.81 9.23
C GLU A 55 -7.65 -2.27 10.48
N GLN A 56 -8.56 -3.24 10.33
CA GLN A 56 -9.38 -3.75 11.43
C GLN A 56 -8.75 -4.94 12.16
N HIS A 57 -7.98 -5.79 11.46
CA HIS A 57 -7.55 -7.09 11.98
C HIS A 57 -6.05 -7.19 12.24
N TYR A 58 -5.22 -6.36 11.60
CA TYR A 58 -3.80 -6.35 11.90
C TYR A 58 -3.52 -5.62 13.22
N THR A 59 -3.07 -6.35 14.23
CA THR A 59 -2.78 -5.83 15.59
C THR A 59 -1.29 -5.79 15.92
N GLY A 60 -0.43 -6.21 14.99
CA GLY A 60 1.02 -6.20 15.17
C GLY A 60 1.63 -4.79 15.03
N GLU A 61 2.92 -4.69 15.33
CA GLU A 61 3.70 -3.50 15.00
C GLU A 61 3.96 -3.43 13.49
N PHE A 62 3.87 -2.24 12.93
CA PHE A 62 4.16 -2.00 11.52
C PHE A 62 4.91 -0.69 11.32
N ALA A 63 5.63 -0.61 10.21
CA ALA A 63 6.26 0.60 9.72
C ALA A 63 5.68 1.01 8.38
N PHE A 64 5.80 2.29 8.03
CA PHE A 64 5.41 2.77 6.73
C PHE A 64 6.58 2.78 5.76
N TRP A 65 6.32 2.36 4.52
CA TRP A 65 7.30 2.46 3.42
C TRP A 65 7.83 3.88 3.22
N GLN A 66 7.01 4.90 3.47
CA GLN A 66 7.41 6.31 3.39
C GLN A 66 8.42 6.70 4.47
N ASP A 67 8.47 5.97 5.59
CA ASP A 67 9.43 6.20 6.66
C ASP A 67 10.71 5.37 6.42
N VAL A 68 10.57 4.16 5.86
CA VAL A 68 11.68 3.26 5.52
C VAL A 68 12.49 3.77 4.30
N ALA A 69 11.79 4.25 3.27
CA ALA A 69 12.38 4.74 2.03
C ALA A 69 11.75 6.09 1.61
N PRO A 70 12.12 7.19 2.29
CA PRO A 70 11.51 8.49 2.05
C PRO A 70 11.59 8.93 0.59
N ARG A 71 10.45 9.34 0.03
CA ARG A 71 10.30 9.82 -1.36
C ARG A 71 10.61 8.79 -2.45
N ALA A 72 10.86 7.52 -2.11
CA ALA A 72 11.10 6.46 -3.08
C ALA A 72 9.80 5.93 -3.72
N ILE A 73 8.65 6.13 -3.08
CA ILE A 73 7.36 5.67 -3.59
C ILE A 73 6.41 6.86 -3.66
N GLY A 74 5.81 7.07 -4.83
CA GLY A 74 4.86 8.15 -5.07
C GLY A 74 3.55 7.66 -5.68
N SER A 75 2.45 8.33 -5.36
CA SER A 75 1.18 8.15 -6.06
C SER A 75 1.16 9.00 -7.32
N PHE A 76 0.78 8.40 -8.45
CA PHE A 76 0.66 9.09 -9.74
C PHE A 76 -0.19 10.38 -9.64
N LYS A 77 -1.26 10.35 -8.83
CA LYS A 77 -2.19 11.49 -8.70
C LYS A 77 -1.98 12.34 -7.46
N ALA A 78 -1.53 11.74 -6.37
CA ALA A 78 -1.53 12.38 -5.06
C ALA A 78 -0.14 12.87 -4.62
N SER A 79 0.90 12.56 -5.39
CA SER A 79 2.27 12.97 -5.11
C SER A 79 2.84 13.80 -6.26
N PRO A 80 3.53 14.93 -5.97
CA PRO A 80 4.33 15.59 -6.99
C PRO A 80 5.42 14.64 -7.49
N ARG A 81 5.69 14.63 -8.80
CA ARG A 81 6.71 13.78 -9.38
C ARG A 81 8.09 14.19 -8.89
N THR A 82 8.94 13.21 -8.60
CA THR A 82 10.32 13.48 -8.16
C THR A 82 11.29 12.49 -8.80
N GLN A 83 12.52 12.95 -9.06
CA GLN A 83 13.59 12.09 -9.62
C GLN A 83 14.04 10.97 -8.66
N ASN A 84 13.64 11.04 -7.38
CA ASN A 84 13.97 10.04 -6.39
C ASN A 84 12.97 8.87 -6.36
N GLU A 85 11.85 8.99 -7.07
CA GLU A 85 10.84 7.93 -7.11
C GLU A 85 11.41 6.69 -7.81
N ARG A 86 11.26 5.55 -7.15
CA ARG A 86 11.60 4.21 -7.64
C ARG A 86 10.36 3.41 -8.01
N VAL A 87 9.23 3.73 -7.38
CA VAL A 87 7.93 3.11 -7.62
C VAL A 87 6.87 4.20 -7.76
N ILE A 88 6.05 4.09 -8.79
CA ILE A 88 4.88 4.95 -9.02
C ILE A 88 3.63 4.09 -8.92
N ILE A 89 2.70 4.46 -8.04
CA ILE A 89 1.46 3.72 -7.85
C ILE A 89 0.30 4.41 -8.54
N PHE A 90 -0.41 3.64 -9.37
CA PHE A 90 -1.59 4.04 -10.08
C PHE A 90 -2.84 3.54 -9.36
N HIS A 91 -3.35 4.35 -8.43
CA HIS A 91 -4.58 4.04 -7.70
C HIS A 91 -5.81 4.32 -8.58
N GLY A 92 -6.61 3.30 -8.88
CA GLY A 92 -7.83 3.43 -9.67
C GLY A 92 -7.57 3.89 -11.11
N GLN A 93 -8.34 4.87 -11.59
CA GLN A 93 -8.30 5.41 -12.97
C GLN A 93 -7.64 6.80 -13.01
N PRO A 94 -6.70 7.11 -13.92
CA PRO A 94 -6.30 6.28 -15.05
C PRO A 94 -5.37 5.14 -14.61
N ARG A 95 -5.48 4.02 -15.31
CA ARG A 95 -4.47 2.97 -15.32
C ARG A 95 -3.22 3.46 -16.05
N PRO A 96 -2.05 2.83 -15.85
CA PRO A 96 -0.80 3.25 -16.48
C PRO A 96 -0.89 3.43 -18.01
N TRP A 97 -1.65 2.58 -18.70
CA TRP A 97 -1.83 2.63 -20.16
C TRP A 97 -2.86 3.67 -20.66
N GLN A 98 -3.42 4.49 -19.77
CA GLN A 98 -4.42 5.51 -20.11
C GLN A 98 -3.89 6.94 -19.87
N GLN A 99 -2.59 7.09 -19.65
CA GLN A 99 -1.92 8.36 -19.41
C GLN A 99 -0.63 8.45 -20.24
N THR A 100 -0.11 9.65 -20.41
CA THR A 100 1.07 9.94 -21.25
C THR A 100 2.20 10.63 -20.49
N GLU A 101 2.07 10.81 -19.18
CA GLU A 101 3.04 11.49 -18.31
C GLU A 101 4.21 10.60 -17.89
N VAL A 102 3.93 9.31 -17.68
CA VAL A 102 4.93 8.28 -17.34
C VAL A 102 5.06 7.36 -18.53
N ASP A 103 6.26 7.31 -19.11
CA ASP A 103 6.56 6.39 -20.19
C ASP A 103 6.53 4.94 -19.68
N TYR A 104 5.83 4.08 -20.42
CA TYR A 104 5.71 2.67 -20.14
C TYR A 104 6.07 1.89 -21.39
N HIS A 105 7.33 1.46 -21.47
CA HIS A 105 7.68 0.39 -22.38
C HIS A 105 7.14 -0.90 -21.76
N ALA A 106 6.05 -1.43 -22.29
CA ALA A 106 5.66 -2.80 -21.98
C ALA A 106 6.89 -3.67 -22.27
N ALA A 107 7.43 -4.33 -21.25
CA ALA A 107 8.46 -5.33 -21.46
C ALA A 107 7.87 -6.36 -22.43
N ALA A 108 8.43 -6.39 -23.65
CA ALA A 108 8.08 -7.35 -24.68
C ALA A 108 8.49 -8.77 -24.25
#